data_AF-A0AAE1PG86-F1
#
_entry.id   AF-A0AAE1PG86-F1
#
_cell.length_a   1.000
_cell.length_b   1.000
_cell.length_c   1.000
_cell.angle_alpha   90.00
_cell.angle_beta   90.00
_cell.angle_gamma   90.00
#
_symmetry.space_group_name_H-M   'P 1'
#
loop_
_entity.id
_entity.type
_entity.pdbx_description
1 polymer ?
#
loop_
_entity_poly.entity_id
_entity_poly.type
_entity_poly.pdbx_seq_one_letter_code
_entity_poly.pdbx_strand_id
1 'polypeptide(L)'
;MEEKDIGVVYKAVAEDEDLGLTCPLGPGRNIRCPCATTHYTIHHHLFRIHTTSGQVFVRTGVHLVPGGRYRALIVASSESL
;
A
#
# COMPACT_ATOMS: atom_id res chain seq x y z
N MET A 1 -5.02 1.60 20.65
CA MET A 1 -6.47 1.57 20.35
C MET A 1 -6.58 1.03 18.94
N GLU A 2 -6.90 -0.26 18.77
CA GLU A 2 -7.01 -0.86 17.44
C GLU A 2 -8.32 -0.41 16.79
N GLU A 3 -8.23 0.41 15.75
CA GLU A 3 -9.39 0.78 14.93
C GLU A 3 -9.93 -0.47 14.23
N LYS A 4 -11.19 -0.82 14.53
CA LYS A 4 -11.86 -2.00 13.96
C LYS A 4 -12.18 -1.75 12.48
N ASP A 5 -11.42 -2.39 11.61
CA ASP A 5 -11.59 -2.28 10.17
C ASP A 5 -12.79 -3.04 9.64
N ILE A 6 -13.47 -2.41 8.68
CA ILE A 6 -14.58 -3.01 7.95
C ILE A 6 -14.01 -3.74 6.72
N GLY A 7 -13.21 -4.77 6.95
CA GLY A 7 -12.66 -5.64 5.91
C GLY A 7 -11.75 -4.95 4.87
N VAL A 8 -11.11 -5.76 4.02
CA VAL A 8 -10.26 -5.28 2.93
C VAL A 8 -11.11 -5.06 1.68
N VAL A 9 -11.08 -3.85 1.12
CA VAL A 9 -11.83 -3.50 -0.11
C VAL A 9 -10.96 -3.53 -1.36
N TYR A 10 -9.65 -3.39 -1.21
CA TYR A 10 -8.70 -3.40 -2.32
C TYR A 10 -7.29 -3.74 -1.83
N LYS A 11 -6.43 -4.23 -2.72
CA LYS A 11 -4.99 -4.40 -2.46
C LYS A 11 -4.18 -3.74 -3.56
N ALA A 12 -3.48 -2.66 -3.22
CA ALA A 12 -2.51 -2.04 -4.09
C ALA A 12 -1.22 -2.88 -4.14
N VAL A 13 -0.64 -2.99 -5.31
CA VAL A 13 0.66 -3.62 -5.54
C VAL A 13 1.43 -2.74 -6.51
N ALA A 14 2.66 -2.41 -6.14
CA ALA A 14 3.63 -1.72 -6.97
C ALA A 14 4.96 -2.49 -6.91
N GLU A 15 5.62 -2.56 -8.05
CA GLU A 15 6.92 -3.19 -8.23
C GLU A 15 7.85 -2.13 -8.82
N ASP A 16 9.07 -2.08 -8.30
CA ASP A 16 10.13 -1.21 -8.79
C ASP A 16 11.31 -2.11 -9.18
N GLU A 17 11.59 -2.13 -10.48
CA GLU A 17 12.55 -3.04 -11.10
C GLU A 17 14.00 -2.68 -10.76
N ASP A 18 14.26 -1.43 -10.34
CA ASP A 18 15.58 -0.92 -10.01
C ASP A 18 16.01 -1.26 -8.57
N LEU A 19 15.05 -1.61 -7.70
CA LEU A 19 15.33 -2.04 -6.33
C LEU A 19 16.24 -3.27 -6.23
N GLY A 20 16.23 -4.14 -7.25
CA GLY A 20 17.13 -5.29 -7.32
C GLY A 20 18.60 -4.92 -7.60
N LEU A 21 18.86 -3.72 -8.12
CA LEU A 21 20.19 -3.25 -8.51
C LEU A 21 20.90 -2.43 -7.42
N THR A 22 20.13 -1.81 -6.51
CA THR A 22 20.65 -0.97 -5.42
C THR A 22 20.76 -1.70 -4.08
N CYS A 23 20.26 -2.93 -3.99
CA CYS A 23 20.36 -3.75 -2.79
C CYS A 23 21.83 -4.12 -2.49
N PRO A 24 22.38 -3.81 -1.30
CA PRO A 24 23.74 -4.18 -0.94
C PRO A 24 23.94 -5.70 -0.79
N LEU A 25 22.84 -6.47 -0.74
CA LEU A 25 22.86 -7.94 -0.78
C LEU A 25 23.04 -8.50 -2.22
N GLY A 26 23.13 -7.63 -3.23
CA GLY A 26 23.29 -7.97 -4.64
C GLY A 26 21.97 -8.37 -5.32
N PRO A 27 21.97 -8.47 -6.67
CA PRO A 27 20.79 -8.83 -7.44
C PRO A 27 20.42 -10.31 -7.23
N GLY A 28 19.52 -10.57 -6.30
CA GLY A 28 18.91 -11.87 -6.08
C GLY A 28 17.62 -12.00 -6.89
N ARG A 29 17.61 -12.81 -7.95
CA ARG A 29 16.44 -13.06 -8.83
C ARG A 29 15.15 -13.47 -8.11
N ASN A 30 15.23 -13.90 -6.84
CA ASN A 30 14.10 -14.38 -6.03
C ASN A 30 14.06 -13.78 -4.62
N ILE A 31 14.89 -12.78 -4.30
CA ILE A 31 14.91 -12.18 -2.97
C ILE A 31 14.35 -10.77 -3.12
N ARG A 32 13.10 -10.58 -2.66
CA ARG A 32 12.60 -9.24 -2.35
C ARG A 32 13.60 -8.66 -1.37
N CYS A 33 14.41 -7.71 -1.81
CA CYS A 33 15.46 -7.18 -0.96
C CYS A 33 14.79 -6.53 0.26
N PRO A 34 15.10 -6.95 1.50
CA PRO A 34 14.45 -6.41 2.68
C PRO A 34 14.72 -4.90 2.86
N CYS A 35 15.77 -4.35 2.24
CA CYS A 35 16.03 -2.91 2.24
C CYS A 35 15.24 -2.14 1.17
N ALA A 36 14.49 -2.84 0.32
CA ALA A 36 13.70 -2.29 -0.77
C ALA A 36 12.20 -2.48 -0.47
N THR A 37 11.73 -1.83 0.60
CA THR A 37 10.33 -1.96 1.02
C THR A 37 9.49 -0.86 0.38
N THR A 38 8.49 -1.26 -0.40
CA THR A 38 7.48 -0.33 -0.93
C THR A 38 6.55 0.14 0.18
N HIS A 39 6.45 1.45 0.33
CA HIS A 39 5.51 2.10 1.24
C HIS A 39 4.35 2.71 0.45
N TYR A 40 3.15 2.60 1.01
CA TYR A 40 1.93 3.09 0.39
C TYR A 40 1.27 4.17 1.24
N THR A 41 0.81 5.24 0.58
CA THR A 41 -0.07 6.26 1.15
C THR A 41 -1.32 6.42 0.30
N ILE A 42 -2.43 6.84 0.92
CA ILE A 42 -3.69 7.06 0.20
C ILE A 42 -4.23 8.46 0.51
N HIS A 43 -4.52 9.21 -0.54
CA HIS A 43 -5.14 10.54 -0.45
C HIS A 43 -6.65 10.39 -0.62
N HIS A 44 -7.32 9.97 0.46
CA HIS A 44 -8.79 9.91 0.51
C HIS A 44 -9.30 9.93 1.95
N HIS A 45 -10.43 10.60 2.20
CA HIS A 45 -11.00 10.73 3.55
C HIS A 45 -11.83 9.51 3.99
N LEU A 46 -12.38 8.74 3.04
CA LEU A 46 -13.19 7.54 3.34
C LEU A 46 -12.36 6.25 3.52
N PHE A 47 -11.13 6.25 3.02
CA PHE A 47 -10.30 5.06 2.98
C PHE A 47 -9.01 5.27 3.77
N ARG A 48 -8.41 4.16 4.18
CA ARG A 48 -7.05 4.11 4.71
C ARG A 48 -6.32 2.94 4.08
N ILE A 49 -4.99 3.01 4.01
CA ILE A 49 -4.15 1.96 3.45
C ILE A 49 -3.13 1.52 4.49
N HIS A 50 -2.90 0.22 4.59
CA HIS A 50 -1.81 -0.30 5.40
C HIS A 50 -0.49 -0.10 4.65
N THR A 51 0.44 0.60 5.30
CA THR A 51 1.61 1.22 4.66
C THR A 51 2.52 0.24 3.95
N THR A 52 2.66 -1.00 4.41
CA THR A 52 3.58 -1.99 3.81
C THR A 52 2.87 -3.11 3.06
N SER A 53 1.60 -3.39 3.35
CA SER A 53 0.86 -4.49 2.72
C SER A 53 0.02 -4.04 1.52
N GLY A 54 -0.21 -2.74 1.37
CA GLY A 54 -1.04 -2.14 0.33
C GLY A 54 -2.54 -2.42 0.50
N GLN A 55 -2.97 -3.03 1.60
CA GLN A 55 -4.39 -3.32 1.86
C GLN A 55 -5.14 -2.04 2.17
N VAL A 56 -6.23 -1.80 1.43
CA VAL A 56 -7.11 -0.64 1.60
C VAL A 56 -8.33 -1.07 2.39
N PHE A 57 -8.69 -0.24 3.35
CA PHE A 57 -9.81 -0.43 4.27
C PHE A 57 -10.73 0.79 4.20
N VAL A 58 -12.02 0.57 4.44
CA VAL A 58 -12.97 1.67 4.70
C VAL A 58 -12.76 2.12 6.14
N ARG A 59 -12.67 3.43 6.35
CA ARG A 59 -12.53 3.98 7.71
C ARG A 59 -13.76 3.67 8.55
N THR A 60 -13.55 3.40 9.83
CA THR A 60 -14.64 3.17 10.78
C THR A 60 -15.60 4.36 10.82
N GLY A 61 -16.90 4.10 10.81
CA GLY A 61 -17.95 5.15 10.82
C GLY A 61 -18.30 5.72 9.45
N VAL A 62 -17.62 5.29 8.38
CA VAL A 62 -17.99 5.65 7.01
C VAL A 62 -19.03 4.69 6.45
N HIS A 63 -20.07 5.23 5.84
CA HIS A 63 -21.05 4.48 5.05
C HIS A 63 -20.87 4.78 3.57
N LEU A 64 -20.59 3.74 2.78
CA LEU A 64 -20.59 3.84 1.32
C LEU A 64 -22.02 3.74 0.81
N VAL A 65 -22.37 4.57 -0.18
CA VAL A 65 -23.70 4.59 -0.79
C VAL A 65 -23.77 3.52 -1.87
N PRO A 66 -24.83 2.67 -1.91
CA PRO A 66 -25.03 1.72 -3.00
C PRO A 66 -25.02 2.40 -4.37
N GLY A 67 -24.23 1.87 -5.31
CA GLY A 67 -24.04 2.47 -6.64
C GLY A 67 -23.10 3.69 -6.68
N GLY A 68 -22.58 4.13 -5.54
CA GLY A 68 -21.61 5.21 -5.45
C GLY A 68 -20.29 4.86 -6.14
N ARG A 69 -19.63 5.88 -6.71
CA ARG A 69 -18.29 5.77 -7.30
C ARG A 69 -17.33 6.68 -6.56
N TYR A 70 -16.25 6.12 -6.05
CA TYR A 70 -15.25 6.83 -5.27
C TYR A 70 -13.90 6.77 -6.00
N ARG A 71 -13.18 7.89 -6.03
CA ARG A 71 -11.85 7.98 -6.64
C ARG A 71 -10.84 8.33 -5.55
N ALA A 72 -9.86 7.46 -5.36
CA ALA A 72 -8.75 7.66 -4.44
C ALA A 72 -7.44 7.59 -5.21
N LEU A 73 -6.46 8.40 -4.79
CA LEU A 73 -5.09 8.33 -5.27
C LEU A 73 -4.26 7.56 -4.25
N ILE A 74 -3.60 6.50 -4.71
CA ILE A 74 -2.63 5.74 -3.92
C ILE A 74 -1.25 6.07 -4.49
N VAL A 75 -0.32 6.43 -3.61
CA VAL A 75 1.08 6.67 -3.96
C VAL A 75 1.91 5.55 -3.37
N ALA A 76 2.76 4.95 -4.20
CA ALA A 76 3.77 4.00 -3.78
C ALA A 76 5.14 4.68 -3.82
N SER A 77 5.94 4.51 -2.79
CA SER A 77 7.31 5.02 -2.71
C SER A 77 8.24 3.94 -2.18
N SER A 78 9.39 3.79 -2.84
CA SER A 78 10.53 2.99 -2.41
C SER A 78 11.59 3.94 -1.87
N GLU A 79 12.09 3.69 -0.67
CA GLU A 79 13.29 4.37 -0.14
C GLU A 79 14.42 3.34 -0.16
N SER A 80 15.50 3.66 -0.87
CA SER A 80 16.78 2.97 -0.74
C SER A 80 17.57 3.63 0.38
N LEU A 81 17.98 2.83 1.38
CA LEU A 81 18.87 3.25 2.46
C LEU A 81 20.26 3.64 1.93
#